data_AF-A0A8H5K6H8-F1
#
_entry.id   AF-A0A8H5K6H8-F1
#
_cell.length_a   1.000
_cell.length_b   1.000
_cell.length_c   1.000
_cell.angle_alpha   90.00
_cell.angle_beta   90.00
_cell.angle_gamma   90.00
#
_symmetry.space_group_name_H-M   'P 1'
#
loop_
_entity.id
_entity.type
_entity.pdbx_description
1 polymer ?
#
loop_
_entity_poly.entity_id
_entity_poly.type
_entity_poly.pdbx_seq_one_letter_code
_entity_poly.pdbx_strand_id
1 'polypeptide(L)'
;MYFSQIAIVALAAVAEAVDVQVVSVGRNSATNATGLKFWPEKITAEPGTMVQFQFWAGNHTVTQSTFDDPCVPIGNVMSNVTGIYSGYQPVEASMSKGMIPTYTIMVKDKKPMWLFCSKAKHCQGGMSMVINENTSANATRSLNNYKSLCSSATVSEVVPVQGGGSPQGGNGGNGTNTGGSGGGGSGGGSGDDSSDDGSSSGDDSSDDGSEDGSGTPTGVSAPGATGTPTAGSSGDPVVTAAAAELKAPISMLLAVGAAAMYVL
;
A
#
# COMPACT_ATOMS: atom_id res chain seq x y z
N MET A 1 -1.13 72.00 4.48
CA MET A 1 -2.09 70.92 4.83
C MET A 1 -1.66 69.70 4.05
N TYR A 2 -1.15 68.68 4.74
CA TYR A 2 -0.56 67.47 4.15
C TYR A 2 -1.67 66.45 3.90
N PHE A 3 -1.88 66.05 2.64
CA PHE A 3 -2.81 64.99 2.28
C PHE A 3 -2.06 63.66 2.21
N SER A 4 -2.32 62.82 3.22
CA SER A 4 -1.80 61.46 3.34
C SER A 4 -2.47 60.55 2.32
N GLN A 5 -1.70 59.94 1.43
CA GLN A 5 -2.20 58.94 0.48
C GLN A 5 -2.23 57.57 1.15
N ILE A 6 -3.40 56.96 1.26
CA ILE A 6 -3.57 55.58 1.72
C ILE A 6 -3.39 54.67 0.50
N ALA A 7 -2.32 53.88 0.49
CA ALA A 7 -2.12 52.83 -0.50
C ALA A 7 -2.88 51.57 -0.06
N ILE A 8 -3.88 51.15 -0.82
CA ILE A 8 -4.58 49.88 -0.63
C ILE A 8 -3.80 48.81 -1.39
N VAL A 9 -3.11 47.93 -0.67
CA VAL A 9 -2.47 46.73 -1.24
C VAL A 9 -3.52 45.63 -1.29
N ALA A 10 -3.97 45.28 -2.51
CA ALA A 10 -4.83 44.12 -2.72
C ALA A 10 -3.97 42.84 -2.69
N LEU A 11 -4.17 42.00 -1.67
CA LEU A 11 -3.55 40.68 -1.56
C LEU A 11 -4.39 39.67 -2.36
N ALA A 12 -3.93 39.29 -3.56
CA ALA A 12 -4.56 38.22 -4.32
C ALA A 12 -4.16 36.86 -3.73
N ALA A 13 -5.11 36.15 -3.14
CA ALA A 13 -4.91 34.76 -2.73
C ALA A 13 -5.01 33.86 -3.95
N VAL A 14 -3.92 33.15 -4.28
CA VAL A 14 -3.94 32.10 -5.31
C VAL A 14 -4.40 30.81 -4.64
N ALA A 15 -5.59 30.32 -5.00
CA ALA A 15 -6.04 29.01 -4.56
C ALA A 15 -5.42 27.95 -5.48
N GLU A 16 -4.47 27.16 -4.98
CA GLU A 16 -3.98 26.01 -5.71
C GLU A 16 -4.96 24.85 -5.57
N ALA A 17 -5.47 24.35 -6.69
CA ALA A 17 -6.32 23.17 -6.72
C ALA A 17 -5.47 21.92 -6.47
N VAL A 18 -5.70 21.22 -5.37
CA VAL A 18 -5.06 19.93 -5.09
C VAL A 18 -5.70 18.86 -5.96
N ASP A 19 -4.91 18.21 -6.80
CA ASP A 19 -5.36 17.06 -7.61
C ASP A 19 -5.66 15.86 -6.70
N VAL A 20 -6.80 15.22 -6.90
CA VAL A 20 -7.23 14.04 -6.13
C VAL A 20 -7.62 12.91 -7.08
N GLN A 21 -6.86 11.82 -7.05
CA GLN A 21 -7.18 10.59 -7.77
C GLN A 21 -7.81 9.57 -6.83
N VAL A 22 -8.94 8.99 -7.25
CA VAL A 22 -9.69 8.03 -6.44
C VAL A 22 -9.40 6.59 -6.86
N VAL A 23 -9.15 5.73 -5.88
CA VAL A 23 -9.02 4.28 -6.06
C VAL A 23 -10.09 3.58 -5.25
N SER A 24 -10.97 2.83 -5.92
CA SER A 24 -11.99 2.01 -5.26
C SER A 24 -11.39 0.68 -4.82
N VAL A 25 -11.68 0.24 -3.60
CA VAL A 25 -11.12 -0.97 -2.98
C VAL A 25 -12.22 -1.97 -2.67
N GLY A 26 -12.05 -3.23 -3.07
CA GLY A 26 -12.97 -4.35 -2.78
C GLY A 26 -14.23 -4.40 -3.65
N ARG A 27 -14.74 -3.24 -4.08
CA ARG A 27 -15.79 -3.11 -5.10
C ARG A 27 -15.54 -1.88 -5.97
N ASN A 28 -15.71 -2.03 -7.27
CA ASN A 28 -15.67 -0.94 -8.23
C ASN A 28 -16.92 -0.04 -8.07
N SER A 29 -16.73 1.25 -7.82
CA SER A 29 -17.83 2.21 -7.62
C SER A 29 -18.65 2.50 -8.88
N ALA A 30 -18.06 2.35 -10.07
CA ALA A 30 -18.72 2.62 -11.35
C ALA A 30 -19.51 1.41 -11.88
N THR A 31 -18.97 0.19 -11.72
CA THR A 31 -19.56 -1.03 -12.30
C THR A 31 -20.19 -1.97 -11.28
N ASN A 32 -20.04 -1.69 -9.98
CA ASN A 32 -20.43 -2.57 -8.88
C ASN A 32 -19.74 -3.96 -8.87
N ALA A 33 -18.75 -4.19 -9.72
CA ALA A 33 -17.96 -5.41 -9.71
C ALA A 33 -17.20 -5.55 -8.38
N THR A 34 -17.32 -6.71 -7.71
CA THR A 34 -16.62 -7.01 -6.46
C THR A 34 -15.40 -7.89 -6.71
N GLY A 35 -14.41 -7.84 -5.81
CA GLY A 35 -13.23 -8.68 -5.92
C GLY A 35 -12.08 -8.23 -5.02
N LEU A 36 -11.07 -9.10 -4.89
CA LEU A 36 -9.82 -8.83 -4.18
C LEU A 36 -8.93 -7.92 -5.03
N LYS A 37 -9.34 -6.66 -5.21
CA LYS A 37 -8.77 -5.77 -6.22
C LYS A 37 -8.90 -4.30 -5.86
N PHE A 38 -7.98 -3.53 -6.42
CA PHE A 38 -8.00 -2.06 -6.46
C PHE A 38 -8.50 -1.62 -7.85
N TRP A 39 -9.31 -0.56 -7.94
CA TRP A 39 -9.76 -0.01 -9.21
C TRP A 39 -9.48 1.50 -9.27
N PRO A 40 -8.66 1.97 -10.23
CA PRO A 40 -7.79 1.18 -11.11
C PRO A 40 -6.60 0.54 -10.37
N GLU A 41 -5.94 -0.45 -10.98
CA GLU A 41 -4.75 -1.10 -10.41
C GLU A 41 -3.43 -0.40 -10.79
N LYS A 42 -3.50 0.53 -11.75
CA LYS A 42 -2.38 1.36 -12.17
C LYS A 42 -2.84 2.81 -12.20
N ILE A 43 -2.09 3.68 -11.57
CA ILE A 43 -2.28 5.14 -11.69
C ILE A 43 -0.94 5.82 -11.91
N THR A 44 -1.00 6.98 -12.57
CA THR A 44 0.13 7.91 -12.71
C THR A 44 -0.28 9.22 -12.05
N ALA A 45 0.56 9.73 -11.17
CA ALA A 45 0.28 10.89 -10.34
C ALA A 45 1.55 11.73 -10.18
N GLU A 46 1.40 13.05 -10.32
CA GLU A 46 2.50 13.99 -10.12
C GLU A 46 2.76 14.21 -8.63
N PRO A 47 3.98 14.65 -8.25
CA PRO A 47 4.24 15.08 -6.88
C PRO A 47 3.24 16.16 -6.43
N GLY A 48 2.65 15.98 -5.25
CA GLY A 48 1.59 16.84 -4.72
C GLY A 48 0.17 16.33 -4.95
N THR A 49 -0.05 15.39 -5.88
CA THR A 49 -1.36 14.72 -6.04
C THR A 49 -1.71 13.91 -4.80
N MET A 50 -2.97 13.98 -4.38
CA MET A 50 -3.53 13.12 -3.34
C MET A 50 -4.16 11.89 -3.99
N VAL A 51 -3.87 10.71 -3.46
CA VAL A 51 -4.53 9.46 -3.85
C VAL A 51 -5.43 9.02 -2.72
N GLN A 52 -6.74 9.03 -2.95
CA GLN A 52 -7.74 8.62 -1.97
C GLN A 52 -8.26 7.23 -2.30
N PHE A 53 -8.03 6.31 -1.37
CA PHE A 53 -8.58 4.96 -1.38
C PHE A 53 -9.95 4.97 -0.72
N GLN A 54 -10.97 4.53 -1.43
CA GLN A 54 -12.35 4.41 -0.94
C GLN A 54 -12.71 2.93 -0.84
N PHE A 55 -13.06 2.48 0.37
CA PHE A 55 -13.28 1.06 0.66
C PHE A 55 -14.77 0.74 0.54
N TRP A 56 -15.15 -0.04 -0.48
CA TRP A 56 -16.55 -0.22 -0.85
C TRP A 56 -17.14 -1.58 -0.49
N ALA A 57 -16.29 -2.58 -0.21
CA ALA A 57 -16.71 -3.89 0.27
C ALA A 57 -15.61 -4.57 1.07
N GLY A 58 -15.99 -5.51 1.94
CA GLY A 58 -15.07 -6.35 2.68
C GLY A 58 -14.28 -5.61 3.77
N ASN A 59 -13.08 -6.11 4.03
CA ASN A 59 -12.12 -5.50 4.95
C ASN A 59 -10.74 -5.63 4.31
N HIS A 60 -10.16 -4.52 3.91
CA HIS A 60 -8.91 -4.48 3.14
C HIS A 60 -7.95 -3.47 3.74
N THR A 61 -6.70 -3.54 3.32
CA THR A 61 -5.68 -2.54 3.62
C THR A 61 -5.11 -1.97 2.32
N VAL A 62 -4.45 -0.83 2.45
CA VAL A 62 -3.47 -0.31 1.50
C VAL A 62 -2.14 -0.35 2.22
N THR A 63 -1.28 -1.27 1.83
CA THR A 63 0.03 -1.50 2.46
C THR A 63 1.10 -1.38 1.39
N GLN A 64 2.15 -0.60 1.64
CA GLN A 64 3.29 -0.49 0.73
C GLN A 64 4.31 -1.61 0.99
N SER A 65 4.89 -2.12 -0.09
CA SER A 65 6.04 -3.04 -0.09
C SER A 65 7.15 -2.52 -1.01
N THR A 66 8.26 -3.26 -1.09
CA THR A 66 9.16 -3.18 -2.23
C THR A 66 8.59 -3.99 -3.40
N PHE A 67 9.20 -3.87 -4.58
CA PHE A 67 8.87 -4.76 -5.70
C PHE A 67 9.34 -6.20 -5.43
N ASP A 68 10.52 -6.33 -4.82
CA ASP A 68 11.22 -7.61 -4.68
C ASP A 68 10.69 -8.43 -3.49
N ASP A 69 10.10 -7.76 -2.49
CA ASP A 69 9.47 -8.37 -1.32
C ASP A 69 7.95 -8.04 -1.31
N PRO A 70 7.18 -8.56 -2.27
CA PRO A 70 5.73 -8.37 -2.28
C PRO A 70 5.09 -9.00 -1.05
N CYS A 71 3.88 -8.55 -0.72
CA CYS A 71 3.10 -9.08 0.40
C CYS A 71 3.73 -8.90 1.79
N VAL A 72 4.85 -8.16 1.89
CA VAL A 72 5.50 -7.80 3.14
C VAL A 72 5.53 -6.27 3.26
N PRO A 73 5.13 -5.69 4.40
CA PRO A 73 5.19 -4.25 4.60
C PRO A 73 6.63 -3.75 4.45
N ILE A 74 6.78 -2.65 3.72
CA ILE A 74 8.09 -2.09 3.37
C ILE A 74 8.96 -1.78 4.59
N GLY A 75 8.37 -1.40 5.72
CA GLY A 75 9.10 -1.15 6.97
C GLY A 75 9.63 -2.42 7.65
N ASN A 76 9.13 -3.60 7.28
CA ASN A 76 9.60 -4.88 7.80
C ASN A 76 10.82 -5.40 7.01
N VAL A 77 11.05 -4.89 5.80
CA VAL A 77 12.20 -5.22 4.95
C VAL A 77 13.23 -4.10 4.88
N MET A 78 12.81 -2.85 5.11
CA MET A 78 13.69 -1.68 5.17
C MET A 78 13.50 -0.97 6.51
N SER A 79 14.45 -1.18 7.43
CA SER A 79 14.38 -0.72 8.83
C SER A 79 14.30 0.80 9.02
N ASN A 80 14.68 1.59 8.01
CA ASN A 80 14.67 3.05 8.03
C ASN A 80 13.54 3.68 7.21
N VAL A 81 12.57 2.88 6.73
CA VAL A 81 11.46 3.36 5.90
C VAL A 81 10.13 3.14 6.61
N THR A 82 9.44 4.23 6.96
CA THR A 82 8.02 4.16 7.32
C THR A 82 7.19 4.11 6.05
N GLY A 83 6.55 2.97 5.82
CA GLY A 83 5.68 2.73 4.66
C GLY A 83 4.27 3.26 4.81
N ILE A 84 3.54 3.21 3.71
CA ILE A 84 2.09 3.37 3.71
C ILE A 84 1.43 2.16 4.37
N TYR A 85 0.55 2.40 5.34
CA TYR A 85 -0.33 1.39 5.91
C TYR A 85 -1.63 2.03 6.37
N SER A 86 -2.75 1.68 5.72
CA SER A 86 -4.06 2.24 6.07
C SER A 86 -4.68 1.67 7.35
N GLY A 87 -4.11 0.60 7.91
CA GLY A 87 -4.87 -0.28 8.79
C GLY A 87 -5.97 -1.04 8.04
N TYR A 88 -6.61 -1.97 8.73
CA TYR A 88 -7.80 -2.67 8.24
C TYR A 88 -9.01 -1.74 8.19
N GLN A 89 -9.71 -1.73 7.05
CA GLN A 89 -10.87 -0.89 6.80
C GLN A 89 -12.13 -1.76 6.67
N PRO A 90 -12.77 -2.18 7.79
CA PRO A 90 -13.98 -2.99 7.77
C PRO A 90 -15.19 -2.17 7.30
N VAL A 91 -15.61 -2.40 6.05
CA VAL A 91 -16.66 -1.61 5.41
C VAL A 91 -18.00 -1.77 6.11
N GLU A 92 -18.35 -2.97 6.56
CA GLU A 92 -19.61 -3.25 7.28
C GLU A 92 -19.80 -2.34 8.51
N ALA A 93 -18.72 -2.12 9.27
CA ALA A 93 -18.75 -1.24 10.45
C ALA A 93 -19.02 0.22 10.07
N SER A 94 -18.54 0.68 8.90
CA SER A 94 -18.73 2.06 8.43
C SER A 94 -20.09 2.26 7.75
N MET A 95 -20.58 1.24 7.04
CA MET A 95 -21.91 1.24 6.41
C MET A 95 -23.03 1.36 7.46
N SER A 96 -22.87 0.78 8.65
CA SER A 96 -23.81 0.97 9.77
C SER A 96 -23.98 2.45 10.18
N LYS A 97 -23.03 3.31 9.80
CA LYS A 97 -23.00 4.75 10.07
C LYS A 97 -23.27 5.59 8.81
N GLY A 98 -23.61 4.96 7.68
CA GLY A 98 -23.83 5.64 6.40
C GLY A 98 -22.57 6.23 5.76
N MET A 99 -21.38 5.72 6.13
CA MET A 99 -20.09 6.28 5.68
C MET A 99 -19.27 5.24 4.90
N ILE A 100 -18.46 5.73 3.96
CA ILE A 100 -17.45 4.94 3.25
C ILE A 100 -16.10 5.19 3.93
N PRO A 101 -15.39 4.16 4.42
CA PRO A 101 -14.04 4.33 4.92
C PRO A 101 -13.13 4.84 3.81
N THR A 102 -12.28 5.81 4.13
CA THR A 102 -11.29 6.36 3.20
C THR A 102 -9.91 6.43 3.83
N TYR A 103 -8.89 6.29 3.00
CA TYR A 103 -7.50 6.49 3.38
C TYR A 103 -6.82 7.29 2.28
N THR A 104 -6.13 8.38 2.62
CA THR A 104 -5.55 9.29 1.62
C THR A 104 -4.05 9.40 1.82
N ILE A 105 -3.29 9.30 0.73
CA ILE A 105 -1.84 9.52 0.71
C ILE A 105 -1.50 10.69 -0.21
N MET A 106 -0.39 11.36 0.08
CA MET A 106 0.22 12.34 -0.82
C MET A 106 1.34 11.68 -1.62
N VAL A 107 1.34 11.85 -2.93
CA VAL A 107 2.44 11.44 -3.80
C VAL A 107 3.58 12.44 -3.64
N LYS A 108 4.73 11.96 -3.14
CA LYS A 108 5.89 12.83 -2.84
C LYS A 108 6.86 12.98 -4.00
N ASP A 109 6.99 11.93 -4.82
CA ASP A 109 7.87 11.90 -5.98
C ASP A 109 7.31 10.94 -7.05
N LYS A 110 7.98 10.86 -8.20
CA LYS A 110 7.60 9.98 -9.31
C LYS A 110 8.11 8.53 -9.15
N LYS A 111 8.63 8.13 -8.00
CA LYS A 111 9.12 6.76 -7.83
C LYS A 111 7.93 5.79 -7.81
N PRO A 112 8.07 4.58 -8.40
CA PRO A 112 7.03 3.57 -8.32
C PRO A 112 6.71 3.20 -6.87
N MET A 113 5.43 3.20 -6.52
CA MET A 113 4.94 2.68 -5.23
C MET A 113 4.13 1.41 -5.47
N TRP A 114 4.63 0.30 -4.95
CA TRP A 114 3.96 -0.99 -5.00
C TRP A 114 3.11 -1.16 -3.76
N LEU A 115 1.82 -1.38 -3.96
CA LEU A 115 0.83 -1.47 -2.90
C LEU A 115 0.10 -2.81 -2.98
N PHE A 116 -0.25 -3.36 -1.83
CA PHE A 116 -0.98 -4.61 -1.69
C PHE A 116 -1.96 -4.57 -0.51
N CYS A 117 -2.90 -5.51 -0.49
CA CYS A 117 -3.74 -5.76 0.68
C CYS A 117 -3.11 -6.84 1.55
N SER A 118 -2.86 -6.53 2.82
CA SER A 118 -2.17 -7.41 3.78
C SER A 118 -3.08 -8.36 4.54
N LYS A 119 -4.39 -8.32 4.29
CA LYS A 119 -5.36 -9.25 4.87
C LYS A 119 -5.25 -10.62 4.23
N ALA A 120 -4.96 -11.65 5.03
CA ALA A 120 -4.95 -13.04 4.59
C ALA A 120 -4.30 -13.20 3.18
N LYS A 121 -4.74 -14.18 2.41
CA LYS A 121 -4.19 -14.44 1.06
C LYS A 121 -4.65 -13.43 -0.01
N HIS A 122 -5.07 -12.22 0.35
CA HIS A 122 -5.53 -11.23 -0.64
C HIS A 122 -4.40 -10.81 -1.57
N CYS A 123 -3.19 -10.60 -1.05
CA CYS A 123 -2.03 -10.26 -1.87
C CYS A 123 -1.72 -11.36 -2.90
N GLN A 124 -1.62 -12.62 -2.44
CA GLN A 124 -1.42 -13.80 -3.27
C GLN A 124 -2.57 -14.01 -4.27
N GLY A 125 -3.78 -13.62 -3.88
CA GLY A 125 -4.97 -13.61 -4.74
C GLY A 125 -4.97 -12.50 -5.79
N GLY A 126 -3.90 -11.72 -5.91
CA GLY A 126 -3.73 -10.67 -6.92
C GLY A 126 -4.19 -9.27 -6.49
N MET A 127 -4.49 -9.07 -5.21
CA MET A 127 -4.88 -7.76 -4.67
C MET A 127 -3.67 -6.85 -4.49
N SER A 128 -3.19 -6.33 -5.61
CA SER A 128 -2.08 -5.40 -5.69
C SER A 128 -2.27 -4.34 -6.76
N MET A 129 -1.59 -3.22 -6.58
CA MET A 129 -1.61 -2.10 -7.50
C MET A 129 -0.27 -1.36 -7.49
N VAL A 130 -0.10 -0.47 -8.46
CA VAL A 130 1.08 0.38 -8.56
C VAL A 130 0.69 1.83 -8.86
N ILE A 131 1.38 2.74 -8.19
CA ILE A 131 1.38 4.17 -8.50
C ILE A 131 2.71 4.49 -9.18
N ASN A 132 2.70 5.23 -10.28
CA ASN A 132 3.89 5.67 -11.00
C ASN A 132 4.80 4.52 -11.44
N GLU A 133 4.21 3.45 -12.02
CA GLU A 133 4.99 2.39 -12.66
C GLU A 133 5.95 2.99 -13.72
N ASN A 134 7.22 2.58 -13.71
CA ASN A 134 8.22 3.09 -14.63
C ASN A 134 8.95 1.97 -15.38
N THR A 135 8.21 1.28 -16.25
CA THR A 135 8.74 0.21 -17.11
C THR A 135 9.72 0.73 -18.17
N SER A 136 9.71 2.04 -18.47
CA SER A 136 10.73 2.64 -19.34
C SER A 136 12.13 2.63 -18.72
N ALA A 137 12.22 2.82 -17.40
CA ALA A 137 13.49 2.74 -16.67
C ALA A 137 13.87 1.29 -16.32
N ASN A 138 12.88 0.43 -16.07
CA ASN A 138 13.11 -1.00 -15.86
C ASN A 138 11.90 -1.83 -16.31
N ALA A 139 12.01 -2.46 -17.48
CA ALA A 139 10.93 -3.23 -18.09
C ALA A 139 10.48 -4.45 -17.27
N THR A 140 11.35 -4.98 -16.39
CA THR A 140 10.98 -6.12 -15.53
C THR A 140 10.11 -5.70 -14.35
N ARG A 141 10.12 -4.42 -13.99
CA ARG A 141 9.32 -3.85 -12.89
C ARG A 141 7.96 -3.36 -13.35
N SER A 142 7.12 -4.31 -13.79
CA SER A 142 5.73 -4.09 -14.17
C SER A 142 4.76 -4.67 -13.13
N LEU A 143 3.52 -4.16 -13.08
CA LEU A 143 2.46 -4.70 -12.23
C LEU A 143 2.19 -6.18 -12.48
N ASN A 144 2.28 -6.62 -13.73
CA ASN A 144 2.09 -8.03 -14.06
C ASN A 144 3.15 -8.90 -13.38
N ASN A 145 4.42 -8.49 -13.44
CA ASN A 145 5.50 -9.21 -12.78
C ASN A 145 5.39 -9.12 -11.25
N TYR A 146 5.02 -7.96 -10.71
CA TYR A 146 4.76 -7.80 -9.28
C TYR A 146 3.67 -8.76 -8.79
N LYS A 147 2.57 -8.90 -9.54
CA LYS A 147 1.49 -9.86 -9.24
C LYS A 147 1.95 -11.31 -9.30
N SER A 148 2.80 -11.68 -10.25
CA SER A 148 3.40 -13.00 -10.30
C SER A 148 4.20 -13.29 -9.02
N LEU A 149 5.01 -12.33 -8.56
CA LEU A 149 5.75 -12.46 -7.31
C LEU A 149 4.82 -12.53 -6.08
N CYS A 150 3.72 -11.75 -6.08
CA CYS A 150 2.71 -11.83 -5.03
C CYS A 150 2.11 -13.24 -4.95
N SER A 151 1.78 -13.86 -6.08
CA SER A 151 1.16 -15.20 -6.11
C SER A 151 2.05 -16.30 -5.55
N SER A 152 3.38 -16.12 -5.62
CA SER A 152 4.37 -17.04 -5.04
C SER A 152 4.77 -16.70 -3.60
N ALA A 153 4.29 -15.59 -3.03
CA ALA A 153 4.65 -15.18 -1.68
C ALA A 153 4.05 -16.11 -0.62
N THR A 154 4.87 -16.58 0.32
CA THR A 154 4.46 -17.51 1.39
C THR A 154 3.79 -16.81 2.58
N VAL A 155 4.06 -15.51 2.76
CA VAL A 155 3.55 -14.71 3.88
C VAL A 155 2.08 -14.36 3.66
N SER A 156 1.18 -15.02 4.37
CA SER A 156 -0.27 -14.88 4.16
C SER A 156 -0.93 -13.78 4.97
N GLU A 157 -0.33 -13.20 6.01
CA GLU A 157 -0.91 -12.04 6.72
C GLU A 157 0.19 -11.40 7.55
N VAL A 158 0.41 -10.10 7.36
CA VAL A 158 1.48 -9.37 8.04
C VAL A 158 1.18 -7.89 8.07
N VAL A 159 1.39 -7.26 9.23
CA VAL A 159 1.24 -5.81 9.42
C VAL A 159 2.60 -5.17 9.66
N PRO A 160 2.76 -3.86 9.41
CA PRO A 160 4.02 -3.19 9.71
C PRO A 160 4.38 -3.35 11.19
N VAL A 161 5.65 -3.62 11.49
CA VAL A 161 6.11 -3.63 12.89
C VAL A 161 6.22 -2.20 13.38
N GLN A 162 5.48 -1.86 14.44
CA GLN A 162 5.63 -0.57 15.10
C GLN A 162 6.84 -0.63 16.05
N GLY A 163 7.91 0.06 15.67
CA GLY A 163 9.11 0.20 16.50
C GLY A 163 10.01 -1.03 16.51
N GLY A 164 10.92 -1.13 15.54
CA GLY A 164 12.20 -1.86 15.64
C GLY A 164 12.17 -3.36 15.95
N GLY A 165 11.02 -4.02 16.02
CA GLY A 165 10.91 -5.47 16.17
C GLY A 165 11.02 -6.18 14.81
N SER A 166 11.67 -7.34 14.79
CA SER A 166 11.56 -8.26 13.64
C SER A 166 10.10 -8.70 13.44
N PRO A 167 9.67 -8.98 12.19
CA PRO A 167 8.33 -9.46 11.93
C PRO A 167 8.11 -10.83 12.58
N GLN A 168 7.34 -10.86 13.67
CA GLN A 168 6.80 -12.11 14.19
C GLN A 168 5.65 -12.53 13.25
N GLY A 169 5.81 -13.66 12.56
CA GLY A 169 4.71 -14.33 11.87
C GLY A 169 3.63 -14.73 12.89
N GLY A 170 2.68 -13.84 13.11
CA GLY A 170 1.59 -14.02 14.06
C GLY A 170 0.37 -14.58 13.36
N ASN A 171 0.06 -15.84 13.65
CA ASN A 171 -1.23 -16.46 13.35
C ASN A 171 -2.36 -15.58 13.91
N GLY A 172 -3.46 -15.47 13.16
CA GLY A 172 -4.51 -14.46 13.30
C GLY A 172 -4.94 -14.13 14.74
N GLY A 173 -4.88 -12.84 15.07
CA GLY A 173 -5.51 -12.26 16.25
C GLY A 173 -6.31 -11.04 15.84
N ASN A 174 -7.63 -11.11 15.98
CA ASN A 174 -8.56 -10.00 15.80
C ASN A 174 -8.24 -8.89 16.82
N GLY A 175 -7.45 -7.90 16.42
CA GLY A 175 -7.08 -6.75 17.24
C GLY A 175 -8.23 -5.75 17.33
N THR A 176 -9.01 -5.84 18.41
CA THR A 176 -9.90 -4.77 18.87
C THR A 176 -9.07 -3.56 19.31
N ASN A 177 -9.19 -2.45 18.59
CA ASN A 177 -8.70 -1.14 19.04
C ASN A 177 -9.49 -0.73 20.30
N THR A 178 -8.83 -0.69 21.46
CA THR A 178 -9.32 0.04 22.63
C THR A 178 -8.56 1.36 22.71
N GLY A 179 -9.31 2.46 22.67
CA GLY A 179 -8.79 3.82 22.64
C GLY A 179 -7.99 4.17 23.90
N GLY A 180 -6.92 4.94 23.69
CA GLY A 180 -6.15 5.54 24.76
C GLY A 180 -6.92 6.67 25.44
N SER A 181 -6.92 6.64 26.77
CA SER A 181 -7.06 7.83 27.62
C SER A 181 -5.91 7.82 28.61
N GLY A 182 -5.27 8.99 28.74
CA GLY A 182 -4.02 9.17 29.44
C GLY A 182 -4.11 9.13 30.97
N GLY A 183 -2.94 9.10 31.59
CA GLY A 183 -2.73 9.31 33.01
C GLY A 183 -1.23 9.19 33.30
N GLY A 184 -0.59 10.34 33.57
CA GLY A 184 0.83 10.40 33.94
C GLY A 184 1.11 9.94 35.36
N GLY A 185 2.38 9.66 35.65
CA GLY A 185 2.91 9.40 36.98
C GLY A 185 4.39 9.05 36.94
N SER A 186 5.21 9.91 37.52
CA SER A 186 6.67 9.80 37.64
C SER A 186 7.11 8.99 38.87
N GLY A 187 8.36 8.50 38.85
CA GLY A 187 9.13 7.93 39.97
C GLY A 187 9.64 6.53 39.63
N GLY A 188 10.93 6.18 39.62
CA GLY A 188 12.08 6.68 40.35
C GLY A 188 12.52 5.61 41.35
N GLY A 189 13.70 5.00 41.17
CA GLY A 189 14.37 4.21 42.21
C GLY A 189 14.95 2.88 41.76
N SER A 190 16.28 2.85 41.62
CA SER A 190 17.14 1.68 41.56
C SER A 190 17.15 0.92 42.90
N GLY A 191 17.45 -0.38 42.86
CA GLY A 191 17.72 -1.19 44.04
C GLY A 191 18.22 -2.56 43.63
N ASP A 192 19.54 -2.68 43.48
CA ASP A 192 20.27 -3.94 43.53
C ASP A 192 20.20 -4.49 44.97
N ASP A 193 19.99 -5.80 45.14
CA ASP A 193 20.71 -6.58 46.15
C ASP A 193 20.59 -8.09 45.89
N SER A 194 21.66 -8.77 46.27
CA SER A 194 22.11 -10.08 45.79
C SER A 194 21.82 -11.22 46.78
N SER A 195 22.15 -12.45 46.34
CA SER A 195 22.54 -13.64 47.14
C SER A 195 21.40 -14.49 47.75
N ASP A 196 21.45 -15.83 47.79
CA ASP A 196 22.42 -16.86 47.39
C ASP A 196 21.73 -18.25 47.47
N ASP A 197 22.49 -19.31 47.17
CA ASP A 197 22.25 -20.78 47.27
C ASP A 197 21.77 -21.45 45.95
N GLY A 198 22.57 -22.19 45.18
CA GLY A 198 23.87 -22.82 45.42
C GLY A 198 23.74 -24.33 45.63
N SER A 199 23.88 -25.13 44.55
CA SER A 199 24.80 -26.27 44.52
C SER A 199 24.76 -27.07 43.21
N SER A 200 25.98 -27.25 42.71
CA SER A 200 26.49 -28.17 41.69
C SER A 200 26.18 -29.64 42.04
N SER A 201 26.03 -30.59 41.12
CA SER A 201 27.08 -31.32 40.37
C SER A 201 26.34 -32.49 39.69
N GLY A 202 26.61 -32.95 38.48
CA GLY A 202 27.88 -33.37 37.90
C GLY A 202 27.63 -34.73 37.20
N ASP A 203 28.24 -34.90 36.03
CA ASP A 203 28.68 -36.17 35.43
C ASP A 203 27.58 -37.11 34.85
N ASP A 204 27.74 -37.87 33.76
CA ASP A 204 28.88 -38.13 32.87
C ASP A 204 28.39 -38.91 31.62
N SER A 205 29.13 -38.81 30.50
CA SER A 205 29.43 -39.86 29.48
C SER A 205 28.30 -40.60 28.72
N SER A 206 28.41 -41.23 27.54
CA SER A 206 29.27 -41.29 26.33
C SER A 206 28.69 -42.44 25.46
N ASP A 207 29.06 -42.49 24.16
CA ASP A 207 29.05 -43.66 23.23
C ASP A 207 27.70 -44.20 22.68
N ASP A 208 27.55 -44.77 21.47
CA ASP A 208 28.36 -44.99 20.25
C ASP A 208 27.39 -45.05 19.01
N GLY A 209 27.81 -44.90 17.75
CA GLY A 209 28.23 -46.00 16.85
C GLY A 209 27.07 -46.50 15.95
N SER A 210 26.86 -46.01 14.71
CA SER A 210 27.48 -46.39 13.41
C SER A 210 26.85 -47.60 12.67
N GLU A 211 26.87 -47.49 11.32
CA GLU A 211 26.66 -48.51 10.25
C GLU A 211 25.21 -48.82 9.83
N ASP A 212 24.84 -49.16 8.59
CA ASP A 212 25.35 -49.13 7.20
C ASP A 212 24.17 -49.75 6.39
N GLY A 213 24.08 -49.56 5.06
CA GLY A 213 23.27 -50.47 4.24
C GLY A 213 22.53 -49.89 3.04
N SER A 214 23.24 -49.85 1.93
CA SER A 214 22.81 -49.72 0.53
C SER A 214 21.56 -50.50 0.08
N GLY A 215 20.86 -49.98 -0.95
CA GLY A 215 19.94 -50.77 -1.77
C GLY A 215 19.29 -50.02 -2.94
N THR A 216 19.97 -49.94 -4.08
CA THR A 216 19.38 -49.75 -5.43
C THR A 216 19.14 -51.16 -6.00
N PRO A 217 18.10 -51.45 -6.83
CA PRO A 217 18.25 -51.29 -8.28
C PRO A 217 16.99 -50.91 -9.11
N THR A 218 17.25 -50.15 -10.18
CA THR A 218 16.73 -50.25 -11.57
C THR A 218 15.23 -50.11 -11.91
N GLY A 219 14.97 -49.22 -12.91
CA GLY A 219 14.20 -49.62 -14.10
C GLY A 219 13.28 -48.57 -14.75
N VAL A 220 13.76 -47.92 -15.83
CA VAL A 220 13.14 -47.71 -17.19
C VAL A 220 11.70 -47.12 -17.28
N SER A 221 11.29 -46.18 -18.15
CA SER A 221 11.70 -45.69 -19.49
C SER A 221 11.02 -44.33 -19.78
N ALA A 222 11.67 -43.48 -20.57
CA ALA A 222 11.02 -42.47 -21.43
C ALA A 222 10.69 -43.10 -22.81
N PRO A 223 9.73 -42.54 -23.58
CA PRO A 223 10.06 -41.63 -24.69
C PRO A 223 9.02 -40.47 -24.77
N GLY A 224 9.13 -39.36 -25.50
CA GLY A 224 9.92 -38.97 -26.67
C GLY A 224 9.00 -38.16 -27.61
N ALA A 225 9.26 -36.84 -27.68
CA ALA A 225 9.15 -35.91 -28.82
C ALA A 225 7.85 -35.68 -29.65
N THR A 226 7.77 -34.40 -30.07
CA THR A 226 7.25 -33.82 -31.33
C THR A 226 5.77 -33.50 -31.54
N GLY A 227 5.50 -32.24 -31.90
CA GLY A 227 4.24 -31.81 -32.52
C GLY A 227 3.97 -30.30 -32.51
N THR A 228 4.68 -29.53 -33.33
CA THR A 228 4.29 -28.17 -33.74
C THR A 228 3.13 -28.23 -34.74
N PRO A 229 2.20 -27.27 -34.74
CA PRO A 229 1.88 -26.61 -36.02
C PRO A 229 1.82 -25.08 -35.95
N THR A 230 1.90 -24.52 -37.14
CA THR A 230 2.12 -23.12 -37.54
C THR A 230 0.82 -22.39 -37.89
N ALA A 231 0.85 -21.05 -37.69
CA ALA A 231 0.12 -19.97 -38.36
C ALA A 231 -1.39 -19.72 -38.12
N GLY A 232 -1.69 -18.44 -37.90
CA GLY A 232 -3.02 -17.84 -37.97
C GLY A 232 -2.96 -16.33 -37.70
N SER A 233 -2.64 -15.56 -38.74
CA SER A 233 -2.63 -14.09 -38.77
C SER A 233 -4.04 -13.54 -38.97
N SER A 234 -4.46 -12.64 -38.08
CA SER A 234 -5.53 -11.63 -38.26
C SER A 234 -5.43 -10.68 -37.06
N GLY A 235 -5.17 -9.38 -37.16
CA GLY A 235 -5.69 -8.43 -38.12
C GLY A 235 -6.84 -7.64 -37.47
N ASP A 236 -6.49 -6.50 -36.86
CA ASP A 236 -7.31 -5.33 -36.49
C ASP A 236 -8.19 -5.35 -35.21
N PRO A 237 -8.53 -4.17 -34.62
CA PRO A 237 -7.77 -2.93 -34.48
C PRO A 237 -7.63 -2.47 -33.02
N VAL A 238 -6.62 -1.62 -32.78
CA VAL A 238 -6.41 -0.87 -31.54
C VAL A 238 -7.54 0.13 -31.35
N VAL A 239 -8.44 -0.13 -30.40
CA VAL A 239 -9.37 0.88 -29.89
C VAL A 239 -8.64 1.76 -28.88
N THR A 240 -8.08 2.86 -29.37
CA THR A 240 -7.61 3.97 -28.55
C THR A 240 -8.83 4.64 -27.90
N ALA A 241 -9.21 4.17 -26.71
CA ALA A 241 -10.16 4.89 -25.87
C ALA A 241 -9.43 6.09 -25.27
N ALA A 242 -9.60 7.24 -25.92
CA ALA A 242 -9.19 8.53 -25.40
C ALA A 242 -9.89 8.79 -24.06
N ALA A 243 -9.10 9.02 -23.01
CA ALA A 243 -9.59 9.62 -21.78
C ALA A 243 -10.06 11.04 -22.12
N ALA A 244 -11.36 11.29 -22.01
CA ALA A 244 -11.89 12.64 -22.02
C ALA A 244 -11.47 13.32 -20.71
N GLU A 245 -10.36 14.06 -20.75
CA GLU A 245 -10.04 15.02 -19.69
C GLU A 245 -11.05 16.17 -19.77
N LEU A 246 -11.99 16.21 -18.83
CA LEU A 246 -12.88 17.35 -18.66
C LEU A 246 -12.13 18.47 -17.94
N LYS A 247 -11.24 19.14 -18.68
CA LYS A 247 -10.53 20.33 -18.19
C LYS A 247 -11.47 21.54 -18.36
N ALA A 248 -12.26 21.83 -17.35
CA ALA A 248 -13.07 23.06 -17.32
C ALA A 248 -12.14 24.27 -17.12
N PRO A 249 -12.09 25.26 -18.05
CA PRO A 249 -11.34 26.47 -17.82
C PRO A 249 -12.12 27.39 -16.86
N ILE A 250 -11.58 27.59 -15.66
CA ILE A 250 -11.99 28.66 -14.75
C ILE A 250 -11.50 29.98 -15.35
N SER A 251 -12.28 30.55 -16.28
CA SER A 251 -12.03 31.89 -16.77
C SER A 251 -13.33 32.55 -17.19
N MET A 252 -14.23 32.77 -16.22
CA MET A 252 -15.35 33.70 -16.39
C MET A 252 -15.98 34.08 -15.04
N LEU A 253 -15.35 34.98 -14.27
CA LEU A 253 -16.08 35.97 -13.47
C LEU A 253 -15.12 37.06 -12.92
N LEU A 254 -14.80 38.03 -13.75
CA LEU A 254 -14.32 39.34 -13.29
C LEU A 254 -15.02 40.39 -14.15
N ALA A 255 -16.23 40.75 -13.73
CA ALA A 255 -17.00 41.83 -14.32
C ALA A 255 -17.51 42.76 -13.21
N VAL A 256 -16.72 43.81 -13.01
CA VAL A 256 -17.12 45.21 -12.82
C VAL A 256 -18.18 45.53 -11.75
N GLY A 257 -17.74 46.25 -10.72
CA GLY A 257 -18.60 46.98 -9.78
C GLY A 257 -17.90 48.21 -9.18
N ALA A 258 -17.20 49.00 -10.00
CA ALA A 258 -16.75 50.34 -9.62
C ALA A 258 -17.57 51.36 -10.40
N ALA A 259 -18.71 51.79 -9.84
CA ALA A 259 -19.47 52.92 -10.35
C ALA A 259 -19.32 54.10 -9.37
N ALA A 260 -18.43 55.00 -9.78
CA ALA A 260 -18.48 56.45 -9.65
C ALA A 260 -18.88 57.09 -8.30
N MET A 261 -17.87 57.69 -7.66
CA MET A 261 -18.02 59.05 -7.12
C MET A 261 -18.11 60.05 -8.28
N TYR A 262 -19.10 60.94 -8.29
CA TYR A 262 -18.95 62.39 -8.50
C TYR A 262 -20.31 63.14 -8.47
N VAL A 263 -20.40 64.15 -7.57
CA VAL A 263 -21.03 65.50 -7.75
C VAL A 263 -22.57 65.54 -7.88
N LEU A 264 -23.36 66.21 -7.02
CA LEU A 264 -23.24 67.47 -6.24
C LEU A 264 -23.64 67.28 -4.77
#